data_AF-A0A9D8AWL8-F1
#
_entry.id   AF-A0A9D8AWL8-F1
#
_cell.length_a   1.000
_cell.length_b   1.000
_cell.length_c   1.000
_cell.angle_alpha   90.00
_cell.angle_beta   90.00
_cell.angle_gamma   90.00
#
_symmetry.space_group_name_H-M   'P 1'
#
loop_
_entity.id
_entity.type
_entity.pdbx_description
1 polymer ?
#
loop_
_entity_poly.entity_id
_entity_poly.type
_entity_poly.pdbx_seq_one_letter_code
_entity_poly.pdbx_strand_id
1 'polypeptide(L)'
;MWGKILRGWALAEEGQVGEGIDQMQAGVSAWRTAGGETTLPAPLASLAKAYSDVSRTDEARNLIDEALDLVEKNGERCWEAELYRLKGELLLMSEQEANAHVCFQRALDVARRQNARS
;
A
#
# COMPACT_ATOMS: atom_id res chain seq x y z
N MET A 1 14.89 10.78 0.12
CA MET A 1 13.63 10.35 0.76
C MET A 1 12.81 9.53 -0.24
N TRP A 2 12.27 10.13 -1.31
CA TRP A 2 11.59 9.42 -2.41
C TRP A 2 12.51 8.46 -3.17
N GLY A 3 13.76 8.88 -3.44
CA GLY A 3 14.73 8.05 -4.17
C GLY A 3 15.10 6.73 -3.48
N LYS A 4 14.99 6.64 -2.14
CA LYS A 4 15.20 5.36 -1.42
C LYS A 4 14.00 4.43 -1.55
N ILE A 5 12.79 4.99 -1.57
CA ILE A 5 11.54 4.24 -1.76
C ILE A 5 11.50 3.66 -3.17
N LEU A 6 11.78 4.49 -4.20
CA LEU A 6 11.81 4.03 -5.59
C LEU A 6 12.91 3.00 -5.84
N ARG A 7 14.11 3.21 -5.28
CA ARG A 7 15.19 2.22 -5.39
C ARG A 7 14.84 0.91 -4.70
N GLY A 8 14.28 0.97 -3.49
CA GLY A 8 13.86 -0.22 -2.77
C GLY A 8 12.74 -0.98 -3.50
N TRP A 9 11.79 -0.28 -4.11
CA TRP A 9 10.77 -0.91 -4.96
C TRP A 9 11.37 -1.59 -6.18
N ALA A 10 12.30 -0.93 -6.89
CA ALA A 10 12.98 -1.54 -8.04
C ALA A 10 13.76 -2.81 -7.65
N LEU A 11 14.48 -2.78 -6.52
CA LEU A 11 15.20 -3.94 -5.99
C LEU A 11 14.25 -5.10 -5.66
N ALA A 12 13.06 -4.80 -5.10
CA ALA A 12 12.07 -5.82 -4.80
C ALA A 12 11.51 -6.48 -6.08
N GLU A 13 11.20 -5.70 -7.12
CA GLU A 13 10.74 -6.22 -8.41
C GLU A 13 11.85 -6.99 -9.16
N GLU A 14 13.13 -6.68 -8.92
CA GLU A 14 14.29 -7.43 -9.43
C GLU A 14 14.60 -8.72 -8.63
N GLY A 15 13.77 -9.07 -7.64
CA GLY A 15 13.92 -10.27 -6.82
C GLY A 15 14.83 -10.11 -5.60
N GLN A 16 15.42 -8.93 -5.39
CA GLN A 16 16.20 -8.58 -4.20
C GLN A 16 15.30 -8.07 -3.07
N VAL A 17 14.26 -8.84 -2.74
CA VAL A 17 13.12 -8.40 -1.92
C VAL A 17 13.52 -7.93 -0.53
N GLY A 18 14.50 -8.59 0.12
CA GLY A 18 14.98 -8.20 1.45
C GLY A 18 15.63 -6.81 1.46
N GLU A 19 16.60 -6.57 0.57
CA GLU A 19 17.25 -5.25 0.47
C GLU A 19 16.25 -4.17 0.02
N GLY A 20 15.33 -4.53 -0.87
CA GLY A 20 14.26 -3.65 -1.31
C GLY A 20 13.39 -3.15 -0.16
N ILE A 21 12.90 -4.07 0.68
CA ILE A 21 12.12 -3.77 1.88
C ILE A 21 12.89 -2.86 2.83
N ASP A 22 14.15 -3.16 3.13
CA ASP A 22 14.97 -2.35 4.06
C ASP A 22 15.11 -0.90 3.57
N GLN A 23 15.35 -0.71 2.27
CA GLN A 23 15.45 0.63 1.69
C GLN A 23 14.11 1.38 1.68
N MET A 24 13.00 0.69 1.41
CA MET A 24 11.66 1.26 1.47
C MET A 24 11.27 1.67 2.89
N GLN A 25 11.51 0.82 3.89
CA GLN A 25 11.29 1.13 5.31
C GLN A 25 12.07 2.37 5.74
N ALA A 26 13.37 2.44 5.38
CA ALA A 26 14.20 3.60 5.69
C ALA A 26 13.70 4.87 5.01
N GLY A 27 13.21 4.76 3.76
CA GLY A 27 12.60 5.84 3.01
C GLY A 27 11.32 6.37 3.67
N VAL A 28 10.39 5.47 4.03
CA VAL A 28 9.13 5.80 4.72
C VAL A 28 9.40 6.44 6.08
N SER A 29 10.33 5.88 6.86
CA SER A 29 10.70 6.41 8.18
C SER A 29 11.26 7.84 8.08
N ALA A 30 12.15 8.09 7.11
CA ALA A 30 12.66 9.44 6.87
C ALA A 30 11.55 10.41 6.41
N TRP A 31 10.57 9.92 5.65
CA TRP A 31 9.44 10.70 5.17
C TRP A 31 8.46 11.09 6.28
N ARG A 32 8.22 10.20 7.24
CA ARG A 32 7.46 10.51 8.45
C ARG A 32 8.13 11.61 9.27
N THR A 33 9.43 11.51 9.52
CA THR A 33 10.18 12.51 10.31
C THR A 33 10.17 13.90 9.68
N ALA A 34 10.04 13.98 8.35
CA ALA A 34 9.96 15.25 7.62
C ALA A 34 8.55 15.85 7.52
N GLY A 35 7.52 15.21 8.13
CA GLY A 35 6.14 15.70 8.13
C GLY A 35 5.38 15.49 6.81
N GLY A 36 5.86 14.62 5.93
CA GLY A 36 5.29 14.42 4.60
C GLY A 36 4.06 13.49 4.53
N GLU A 37 3.17 13.54 5.53
CA GLU A 37 2.05 12.58 5.68
C GLU A 37 1.11 12.50 4.45
N THR A 38 0.97 13.58 3.68
CA THR A 38 0.04 13.66 2.54
C THR A 38 0.42 12.76 1.36
N THR A 39 1.70 12.43 1.17
CA THR A 39 2.18 11.67 -0.01
C THR A 39 2.60 10.23 0.33
N LEU A 40 2.29 9.76 1.54
CA LEU A 40 2.63 8.42 2.02
C LEU A 40 1.76 7.26 1.50
N PRO A 41 0.49 7.43 1.06
CA PRO A 41 -0.32 6.27 0.65
C PRO A 41 0.32 5.39 -0.43
N ALA A 42 0.98 5.99 -1.43
CA ALA A 42 1.62 5.24 -2.51
C ALA A 42 2.87 4.45 -2.04
N PRO A 43 3.85 5.07 -1.34
CA PRO A 43 4.94 4.32 -0.71
C PRO A 43 4.50 3.18 0.21
N LEU A 44 3.45 3.40 1.01
CA LEU A 44 2.91 2.39 1.93
C LEU A 44 2.31 1.21 1.17
N ALA A 45 1.55 1.48 0.09
CA ALA A 45 1.02 0.43 -0.78
C ALA A 45 2.13 -0.43 -1.42
N SER A 46 3.17 0.20 -1.96
CA SER A 46 4.30 -0.52 -2.56
C SER A 46 5.04 -1.37 -1.52
N LEU A 47 5.26 -0.85 -0.31
CA LEU A 47 5.94 -1.61 0.76
C LEU A 47 5.06 -2.77 1.25
N ALA A 48 3.74 -2.56 1.35
CA ALA A 48 2.80 -3.62 1.70
C ALA A 48 2.81 -4.76 0.68
N LYS A 49 2.85 -4.45 -0.62
CA LYS A 49 3.00 -5.46 -1.68
C LYS A 49 4.30 -6.25 -1.50
N ALA A 50 5.43 -5.57 -1.30
CA ALA A 50 6.72 -6.24 -1.09
C ALA A 50 6.69 -7.17 0.13
N TYR A 51 5.99 -6.80 1.22
CA TYR A 51 5.78 -7.69 2.36
C TYR A 51 4.89 -8.89 2.04
N SER A 52 3.81 -8.67 1.29
CA SER A 52 2.92 -9.73 0.84
C SER A 52 3.67 -10.80 0.04
N ASP A 53 4.58 -10.38 -0.85
CA ASP A 53 5.36 -11.28 -1.71
C ASP A 53 6.30 -12.20 -0.90
N VAL A 54 6.67 -11.82 0.32
CA VAL A 54 7.48 -12.62 1.26
C VAL A 54 6.66 -13.19 2.41
N SER A 55 5.34 -13.30 2.26
CA SER A 55 4.41 -13.86 3.27
C SER A 55 4.44 -13.17 4.63
N ARG A 56 4.88 -11.91 4.67
CA ARG A 56 4.84 -11.03 5.87
C ARG A 56 3.49 -10.30 5.93
N THR A 57 2.43 -11.09 6.00
CA THR A 57 1.04 -10.66 5.80
C THR A 57 0.56 -9.66 6.85
N ASP A 58 1.00 -9.78 8.10
CA ASP A 58 0.59 -8.86 9.16
C ASP A 58 1.25 -7.48 9.00
N GLU A 59 2.52 -7.42 8.62
CA GLU A 59 3.20 -6.16 8.29
C GLU A 59 2.57 -5.48 7.07
N ALA A 60 2.26 -6.25 6.03
CA ALA A 60 1.53 -5.74 4.87
C ALA A 60 0.17 -5.16 5.26
N ARG A 61 -0.60 -5.87 6.10
CA ARG A 61 -1.92 -5.43 6.56
C ARG A 61 -1.84 -4.11 7.32
N ASN A 62 -0.90 -4.00 8.26
CA ASN A 62 -0.73 -2.79 9.06
C ASN A 62 -0.43 -1.56 8.19
N LEU A 63 0.39 -1.72 7.14
CA LEU A 63 0.70 -0.62 6.21
C LEU A 63 -0.49 -0.22 5.34
N ILE A 64 -1.30 -1.18 4.90
CA ILE A 64 -2.51 -0.90 4.14
C ILE A 64 -3.55 -0.17 5.00
N ASP A 65 -3.73 -0.60 6.25
CA ASP A 65 -4.64 0.07 7.18
C ASP A 65 -4.18 1.51 7.46
N GLU A 66 -2.89 1.72 7.71
CA GLU A 66 -2.32 3.06 7.86
C GLU A 66 -2.52 3.93 6.60
N ALA A 67 -2.30 3.36 5.41
CA ALA A 67 -2.48 4.09 4.16
C ALA A 67 -3.94 4.51 3.94
N LEU A 68 -4.90 3.65 4.30
CA LEU A 68 -6.33 3.98 4.22
C LEU A 68 -6.73 5.06 5.24
N ASP A 69 -6.19 5.01 6.47
CA ASP A 69 -6.40 6.06 7.47
C ASP A 69 -5.87 7.42 6.98
N LEU A 70 -4.71 7.40 6.32
CA LEU A 70 -4.14 8.61 5.71
C LEU A 70 -5.03 9.14 4.58
N VAL A 71 -5.54 8.28 3.69
CA VAL A 71 -6.47 8.67 2.61
C VAL A 71 -7.70 9.37 3.18
N GLU A 72 -8.28 8.85 4.26
CA GLU A 72 -9.44 9.48 4.92
C GLU A 72 -9.06 10.80 5.59
N LYS A 73 -7.89 10.88 6.23
CA LYS A 73 -7.40 12.10 6.90
C LYS A 73 -7.06 13.22 5.91
N ASN A 74 -6.41 12.89 4.79
CA ASN A 74 -5.83 13.88 3.87
C ASN A 74 -6.74 14.16 2.65
N GLY A 75 -7.73 13.32 2.37
CA GLY A 75 -8.64 13.44 1.23
C GLY A 75 -8.00 13.10 -0.12
N GLU A 76 -6.73 12.69 -0.15
CA GLU A 76 -5.99 12.30 -1.35
C GLU A 76 -6.31 10.86 -1.71
N ARG A 77 -7.28 10.70 -2.61
CA ARG A 77 -7.89 9.41 -2.92
C ARG A 77 -7.26 8.70 -4.12
N CYS A 78 -6.22 9.22 -4.78
CA CYS A 78 -5.67 8.61 -5.99
C CYS A 78 -5.34 7.11 -5.85
N TRP A 79 -4.90 6.67 -4.67
CA TRP A 79 -4.50 5.29 -4.40
C TRP A 79 -5.56 4.44 -3.67
N GLU A 80 -6.73 5.01 -3.34
CA GLU A 80 -7.75 4.35 -2.52
C GLU A 80 -8.22 3.02 -3.12
N ALA A 81 -8.46 2.98 -4.43
CA ALA A 81 -8.88 1.74 -5.11
C ALA A 81 -7.84 0.62 -4.97
N GLU A 82 -6.57 0.96 -5.18
CA GLU A 82 -5.47 0.00 -5.11
C GLU A 82 -5.23 -0.51 -3.68
N LEU A 83 -5.37 0.36 -2.68
CA LEU A 83 -5.28 -0.02 -1.27
C LEU A 83 -6.35 -1.06 -0.89
N TYR A 84 -7.60 -0.86 -1.33
CA TYR A 84 -8.65 -1.85 -1.11
C TYR A 84 -8.41 -3.16 -1.87
N ARG A 85 -7.84 -3.10 -3.07
CA ARG A 85 -7.45 -4.30 -3.83
C ARG A 85 -6.40 -5.12 -3.06
N LEU A 86 -5.31 -4.48 -2.64
CA LEU A 86 -4.25 -5.11 -1.85
C LEU A 86 -4.78 -5.66 -0.51
N LYS A 87 -5.65 -4.92 0.18
CA LYS A 87 -6.31 -5.41 1.40
C LYS A 87 -7.09 -6.71 1.16
N GLY A 88 -7.81 -6.79 0.04
CA GLY A 88 -8.55 -7.99 -0.36
C GLY A 88 -7.62 -9.18 -0.59
N GLU A 89 -6.49 -8.99 -1.25
CA GLU A 89 -5.50 -10.05 -1.48
C GLU A 89 -4.92 -10.59 -0.16
N LEU A 90 -4.55 -9.70 0.75
CA LEU A 90 -4.05 -10.09 2.09
C LEU A 90 -5.10 -10.85 2.91
N LEU A 91 -6.39 -10.53 2.74
CA LEU A 91 -7.49 -11.23 3.38
C LEU A 91 -7.72 -12.63 2.77
N LEU A 92 -7.56 -12.79 1.45
CA LEU A 92 -7.60 -14.12 0.81
C LEU A 92 -6.47 -15.02 1.32
N MET A 93 -5.26 -14.49 1.45
CA MET A 93 -4.12 -15.22 2.03
C MET A 93 -4.37 -15.66 3.47
N SER A 94 -5.29 -14.98 4.17
CA SER A 94 -5.70 -15.29 5.55
C SER A 94 -7.01 -16.08 5.62
N GLU A 95 -7.47 -16.66 4.51
CA GLU A 95 -8.72 -17.44 4.38
C GLU A 95 -10.01 -16.66 4.76
N GLN A 96 -9.97 -15.32 4.67
CA GLN A 96 -11.12 -14.44 4.98
C GLN A 96 -11.86 -14.01 3.71
N GLU A 97 -12.37 -14.99 2.95
CA GLU A 97 -12.93 -14.77 1.61
C GLU A 97 -14.07 -13.74 1.58
N ALA A 98 -14.99 -13.80 2.55
CA ALA A 98 -16.10 -12.84 2.64
C ALA A 98 -15.61 -11.39 2.81
N ASN A 99 -14.60 -11.17 3.66
CA ASN A 99 -14.03 -9.84 3.89
C ASN A 99 -13.21 -9.37 2.67
N ALA A 100 -12.52 -10.29 2.00
CA ALA A 100 -11.80 -9.99 0.76
C ALA A 100 -12.76 -9.53 -0.33
N HIS A 101 -13.90 -10.21 -0.49
CA HIS A 101 -14.91 -9.84 -1.48
C HIS A 101 -15.44 -8.42 -1.27
N VAL A 102 -15.71 -8.04 -0.01
CA VAL A 102 -16.11 -6.66 0.34
C VAL A 102 -15.03 -5.65 -0.05
N CYS A 103 -13.75 -5.97 0.19
CA CYS A 103 -12.64 -5.10 -0.20
C CYS A 103 -12.54 -4.94 -1.73
N PHE A 104 -12.69 -6.02 -2.50
CA PHE A 104 -12.67 -5.94 -3.96
C PHE A 104 -13.87 -5.16 -4.52
N GLN A 105 -15.07 -5.33 -3.97
CA GLN A 105 -16.23 -4.52 -4.34
C GLN A 105 -15.96 -3.03 -4.10
N ARG A 106 -15.39 -2.70 -2.94
CA ARG A 106 -15.03 -1.32 -2.60
C ARG A 106 -13.99 -0.75 -3.56
N ALA A 107 -12.95 -1.52 -3.90
CA ALA A 107 -11.94 -1.12 -4.88
C ALA A 107 -12.56 -0.76 -6.24
N LEU A 108 -13.48 -1.61 -6.73
CA LEU A 108 -14.20 -1.38 -7.98
C LEU A 108 -15.06 -0.11 -7.94
N ASP A 109 -15.78 0.11 -6.85
CA ASP A 109 -16.62 1.30 -6.71
C ASP A 109 -15.81 2.58 -6.66
N VAL A 110 -14.67 2.57 -5.98
CA VAL A 110 -13.74 3.71 -5.95
C VAL A 110 -13.16 3.96 -7.35
N ALA A 111 -12.66 2.93 -8.03
CA ALA A 111 -12.12 3.04 -9.38
C ALA A 111 -13.15 3.58 -10.39
N ARG A 112 -14.41 3.17 -10.27
CA ARG A 112 -15.52 3.71 -11.06
C ARG A 112 -15.74 5.19 -10.80
N ARG A 113 -15.76 5.62 -9.53
CA ARG A 113 -15.93 7.04 -9.16
C ARG A 113 -14.76 7.91 -9.64
N GLN A 114 -13.54 7.39 -9.56
CA GLN A 114 -12.34 8.10 -10.03
C GLN A 114 -12.35 8.29 -11.56
N ASN A 115 -12.76 7.28 -12.32
CA ASN A 115 -12.90 7.36 -13.78
C ASN A 115 -14.14 8.14 -14.24
N ALA A 116 -15.16 8.30 -13.39
CA ALA A 116 -16.35 9.09 -13.69
C ALA A 116 -16.13 10.62 -13.58
N ARG A 117 -14.91 11.08 -13.27
CA ARG A 117 -14.56 12.50 -13.34
C ARG A 117 -14.36 12.92 -14.80
N SER A 118 -15.40 13.52 -15.37
CA SER A 118 -15.36 14.42 -16.53
C SER A 118 -14.88 15.81 -16.16
#